data_AF-A0A0M0BVD9-F1
#
_entry.id   AF-A0A0M0BVD9-F1
#
_cell.length_a   1.000
_cell.length_b   1.000
_cell.length_c   1.000
_cell.angle_alpha   90.00
_cell.angle_beta   90.00
_cell.angle_gamma   90.00
#
_symmetry.space_group_name_H-M   'P 1'
#
loop_
_entity.id
_entity.type
_entity.pdbx_description
1 polymer ?
#
loop_
_entity_poly.entity_id
_entity_poly.type
_entity_poly.pdbx_seq_one_letter_code
_entity_poly.pdbx_strand_id
1 'polypeptide(L)'
;MMHGKTERDRKIWFSMWFLASIATFGTAFFPMFYRLIGNRNNHFRRQAELEKQIATFLRKQGKEPPTSYSFTEMNKKAWTAAVILIIPVFAITYLLSRDLLTHERHQDRFLASVFPERIFMPQTIPIEKYALITIVTLGLGIVYWLYKIINMYNSHFEAHQEVEKQIVKLMEENEIGESM
;
A
#
# COMPACT_ATOMS: atom_id res chain seq x y z
N MET A 1 61.95 35.85 -3.43
CA MET A 1 60.51 36.10 -3.22
C MET A 1 59.74 34.85 -3.61
N MET A 2 59.31 34.04 -2.64
CA MET A 2 58.45 32.87 -2.90
C MET A 2 56.99 33.27 -2.67
N HIS A 3 56.18 33.21 -3.73
CA HIS A 3 54.73 33.36 -3.67
C HIS A 3 54.11 32.09 -3.09
N GLY A 4 53.80 32.10 -1.79
CA GLY A 4 52.91 31.11 -1.19
C GLY A 4 51.46 31.56 -1.39
N LYS A 5 50.80 31.13 -2.47
CA LYS A 5 49.33 31.14 -2.51
C LYS A 5 48.86 30.09 -1.51
N THR A 6 48.43 30.54 -0.33
CA THR A 6 47.71 29.71 0.63
C THR A 6 46.40 29.28 -0.01
N GLU A 7 46.35 28.04 -0.52
CA GLU A 7 45.08 27.39 -0.82
C GLU A 7 44.30 27.29 0.49
N ARG A 8 43.22 28.07 0.61
CA ARG A 8 42.27 27.92 1.70
C ARG A 8 41.53 26.62 1.47
N ASP A 9 41.82 25.59 2.25
CA ASP A 9 41.03 24.37 2.32
C ASP A 9 39.55 24.75 2.50
N ARG A 10 38.75 24.47 1.48
CA ARG A 10 37.33 24.78 1.47
C ARG A 10 36.66 23.80 2.42
N LYS A 11 36.27 24.26 3.63
CA LYS A 11 35.52 23.44 4.60
C LYS A 11 34.30 22.83 3.91
N ILE A 12 34.29 21.51 3.73
CA ILE A 12 33.14 20.79 3.18
C ILE A 12 32.14 20.61 4.32
N TRP A 13 31.04 21.37 4.27
CA TRP A 13 29.96 21.26 5.25
C TRP A 13 29.10 20.04 4.91
N PHE A 14 29.27 18.93 5.64
CA PHE A 14 28.46 17.71 5.53
C PHE A 14 26.95 18.03 5.51
N SER A 15 26.51 18.97 6.34
CA SER A 15 25.12 19.42 6.41
C SER A 15 24.60 20.01 5.09
N MET A 16 25.42 20.70 4.31
CA MET A 16 25.02 21.27 3.02
C MET A 16 24.73 20.18 1.98
N TRP A 17 25.60 19.18 1.89
CA TRP A 17 25.42 18.04 0.97
C TRP A 17 24.28 17.12 1.40
N PHE A 18 24.14 16.92 2.71
CA PHE A 18 23.02 16.18 3.29
C PHE A 18 21.68 16.88 2.99
N LEU A 19 21.57 18.19 3.22
CA LEU A 19 20.37 18.96 2.90
C LEU A 19 20.07 18.99 1.39
N ALA A 20 21.09 19.09 0.54
CA ALA A 20 20.93 19.00 -0.91
C ALA A 20 20.38 17.62 -1.33
N SER A 21 20.90 16.53 -0.76
CA SER A 21 20.40 15.18 -1.03
C SER A 21 18.93 15.01 -0.61
N ILE A 22 18.55 15.55 0.56
CA ILE A 22 17.15 15.55 1.03
C ILE A 22 16.27 16.37 0.09
N ALA A 23 16.73 17.53 -0.38
CA ALA A 23 15.97 18.36 -1.30
C ALA A 23 15.74 17.66 -2.65
N THR A 24 16.75 17.01 -3.21
CA THR A 24 16.66 16.32 -4.51
C THR A 24 15.83 15.03 -4.43
N PHE A 25 16.03 14.20 -3.40
CA PHE A 25 15.27 12.96 -3.25
C PHE A 25 13.86 13.18 -2.65
N GLY A 26 13.70 14.15 -1.76
CA GLY A 26 12.44 14.46 -1.09
C GLY A 26 11.36 14.98 -2.03
N THR A 27 11.71 15.80 -3.03
CA THR A 27 10.73 16.35 -3.98
C THR A 27 9.95 15.27 -4.74
N ALA A 28 10.59 14.15 -5.10
CA ALA A 28 9.92 13.02 -5.74
C ALA A 28 9.27 12.05 -4.72
N PHE A 29 9.92 11.81 -3.58
CA PHE A 29 9.47 10.82 -2.60
C PHE A 29 8.21 11.26 -1.84
N PHE A 30 8.09 12.53 -1.48
CA PHE A 30 6.96 13.02 -0.69
C PHE A 30 5.61 12.86 -1.40
N PRO A 31 5.42 13.34 -2.65
CA PRO A 31 4.17 13.14 -3.36
C PRO A 31 3.83 11.67 -3.58
N MET A 32 4.85 10.83 -3.78
CA MET A 32 4.69 9.38 -3.96
C MET A 32 4.13 8.74 -2.70
N PHE A 33 4.77 8.89 -1.55
CA PHE A 33 4.28 8.32 -0.28
C PHE A 33 2.93 8.90 0.12
N TYR A 34 2.72 10.21 -0.08
CA TYR A 34 1.44 10.84 0.13
C TYR A 34 0.34 10.14 -0.68
N ARG A 35 0.53 9.98 -1.99
CA ARG A 35 -0.45 9.30 -2.85
C ARG A 35 -0.64 7.84 -2.45
N LEU A 36 0.44 7.10 -2.20
CA LEU A 36 0.38 5.67 -1.88
C LEU A 36 -0.42 5.41 -0.59
N ILE A 37 -0.13 6.15 0.48
CA ILE A 37 -0.86 6.03 1.75
C ILE A 37 -2.33 6.45 1.58
N GLY A 38 -2.58 7.54 0.83
CA GLY A 38 -3.93 7.99 0.55
C GLY A 38 -4.75 6.98 -0.25
N ASN A 39 -4.17 6.39 -1.29
CA ASN A 39 -4.82 5.38 -2.13
C ASN A 39 -5.12 4.13 -1.32
N ARG A 40 -4.18 3.66 -0.49
CA ARG A 40 -4.39 2.54 0.43
C ARG A 40 -5.56 2.79 1.39
N ASN A 41 -5.65 3.97 2.01
CA ASN A 41 -6.78 4.29 2.91
C ASN A 41 -8.11 4.32 2.15
N ASN A 42 -8.15 4.97 0.99
CA ASN A 42 -9.35 5.06 0.17
C ASN A 42 -9.82 3.69 -0.31
N HIS A 43 -8.89 2.84 -0.76
CA HIS A 43 -9.18 1.46 -1.17
C HIS A 43 -9.80 0.66 -0.04
N PHE A 44 -9.19 0.69 1.15
CA PHE A 44 -9.67 -0.11 2.27
C PHE A 44 -11.04 0.36 2.75
N ARG A 45 -11.32 1.67 2.67
CA ARG A 45 -12.64 2.22 2.97
C ARG A 45 -13.71 1.74 1.99
N ARG A 46 -13.41 1.74 0.69
CA ARG A 46 -14.32 1.22 -0.35
C ARG A 46 -14.58 -0.27 -0.14
N GLN A 47 -13.54 -1.04 0.18
CA GLN A 47 -13.70 -2.47 0.45
C GLN A 47 -14.58 -2.74 1.66
N ALA A 48 -14.38 -2.01 2.76
CA ALA A 48 -15.22 -2.18 3.95
C ALA A 48 -16.69 -1.89 3.65
N GLU A 49 -16.98 -0.92 2.79
CA GLU A 49 -18.36 -0.62 2.35
C GLU A 49 -18.92 -1.73 1.45
N LEU A 50 -18.14 -2.25 0.50
CA LEU A 50 -18.55 -3.37 -0.36
C LEU A 50 -18.85 -4.64 0.48
N GLU A 51 -17.96 -5.00 1.41
CA GLU A 51 -18.18 -6.15 2.30
C GLU A 51 -19.43 -5.97 3.17
N LYS A 52 -19.73 -4.74 3.60
CA LYS A 52 -20.95 -4.42 4.34
C LYS A 52 -22.21 -4.56 3.47
N GLN A 53 -22.15 -4.17 2.20
CA GLN A 53 -23.26 -4.37 1.25
C GLN A 53 -23.51 -5.86 1.01
N ILE A 54 -22.45 -6.63 0.76
CA ILE A 54 -22.52 -8.10 0.62
C ILE A 54 -23.09 -8.73 1.90
N ALA A 55 -22.60 -8.33 3.08
CA ALA A 55 -23.09 -8.85 4.35
C ALA A 55 -24.57 -8.54 4.58
N THR A 56 -25.02 -7.34 4.18
CA THR A 56 -26.43 -6.95 4.25
C THR A 56 -27.29 -7.79 3.31
N PHE A 57 -26.82 -8.03 2.08
CA PHE A 57 -27.47 -8.88 1.10
C PHE A 57 -27.60 -10.33 1.59
N LEU A 58 -26.52 -10.92 2.12
CA LEU A 58 -26.55 -12.27 2.68
C LEU A 58 -27.54 -12.41 3.83
N ARG A 59 -27.62 -11.40 4.71
CA ARG A 59 -28.61 -11.39 5.81
C ARG A 59 -30.05 -11.37 5.30
N LYS A 60 -30.33 -10.63 4.21
CA LYS A 60 -31.67 -10.66 3.57
C LYS A 60 -32.01 -12.07 3.07
N GLN A 61 -31.03 -12.81 2.58
CA GLN A 61 -31.16 -14.22 2.18
C GLN A 61 -31.16 -15.22 3.36
N GLY A 62 -31.15 -14.74 4.62
CA GLY A 62 -31.11 -15.61 5.80
C GLY A 62 -29.75 -16.29 6.06
N LYS A 63 -28.67 -15.86 5.40
CA LYS A 63 -27.31 -16.38 5.60
C LYS A 63 -26.54 -15.54 6.60
N GLU A 64 -25.71 -16.17 7.43
CA GLU A 64 -24.77 -15.45 8.30
C GLU A 64 -23.59 -14.91 7.49
N PRO A 65 -23.31 -13.59 7.54
CA PRO A 65 -22.22 -13.02 6.77
C PRO A 65 -20.85 -13.27 7.42
N PRO A 66 -19.79 -13.34 6.62
CA PRO A 66 -18.43 -13.43 7.15
C PRO A 66 -18.05 -12.17 7.93
N THR A 67 -17.03 -12.26 8.78
CA THR A 67 -16.50 -11.10 9.50
C THR A 67 -15.94 -10.07 8.51
N SER A 68 -16.43 -8.83 8.62
CA SER A 68 -15.97 -7.72 7.78
C SER A 68 -14.55 -7.27 8.16
N TYR A 69 -13.80 -6.82 7.15
CA TYR A 69 -12.45 -6.31 7.30
C TYR A 69 -12.42 -5.03 8.16
N SER A 70 -11.67 -5.08 9.25
CA SER A 70 -11.31 -3.88 10.02
C SER A 70 -9.90 -3.43 9.68
N PHE A 71 -9.72 -2.14 9.47
CA PHE A 71 -8.41 -1.55 9.22
C PHE A 71 -8.23 -0.24 9.96
N THR A 72 -6.99 0.05 10.34
CA THR A 72 -6.61 1.36 10.88
C THR A 72 -6.20 2.28 9.74
N GLU A 73 -6.80 3.47 9.69
CA GLU A 73 -6.38 4.51 8.74
C GLU A 73 -5.02 5.08 9.14
N MET A 74 -4.08 5.09 8.20
CA MET A 74 -2.81 5.78 8.40
C MET A 74 -3.03 7.29 8.28
N ASN A 75 -2.53 8.07 9.25
CA ASN A 75 -2.50 9.54 9.11
C ASN A 75 -1.56 9.94 7.97
N LYS A 76 -2.13 10.14 6.78
CA LYS A 76 -1.43 10.44 5.54
C LYS A 76 -0.43 11.60 5.69
N LYS A 77 -0.80 12.68 6.39
CA LYS A 77 0.07 13.85 6.56
C LYS A 77 1.25 13.54 7.49
N ALA A 78 0.98 12.91 8.63
CA ALA A 78 2.01 12.57 9.61
C ALA A 78 3.02 11.56 9.04
N TRP A 79 2.54 10.48 8.42
CA TRP A 79 3.39 9.46 7.83
C TRP A 79 4.20 9.98 6.64
N THR A 80 3.61 10.84 5.79
CA THR A 80 4.37 11.47 4.70
C THR A 80 5.44 12.41 5.25
N ALA A 81 5.14 13.21 6.28
CA ALA A 81 6.13 14.09 6.89
C ALA A 81 7.30 13.31 7.53
N ALA A 82 7.03 12.12 8.06
CA ALA A 82 8.05 11.25 8.64
C ALA A 82 9.08 10.72 7.62
N VAL A 83 8.77 10.75 6.31
CA VAL A 83 9.67 10.29 5.22
C VAL A 83 11.00 11.04 5.18
N ILE A 84 11.08 12.26 5.75
CA ILE A 84 12.36 12.99 5.92
C ILE A 84 13.39 12.14 6.68
N LEU A 85 12.91 11.31 7.59
CA LEU A 85 13.74 10.45 8.42
C LEU A 85 13.86 9.07 7.75
N ILE A 86 15.09 8.59 7.56
CA ILE A 86 15.39 7.31 6.88
C ILE A 86 14.69 6.12 7.56
N ILE A 87 14.68 6.08 8.90
CA ILE A 87 14.08 4.99 9.69
C ILE A 87 12.56 4.85 9.43
N PRO A 88 11.75 5.92 9.51
CA PRO A 88 10.36 5.88 9.10
C PRO A 88 10.10 5.43 7.66
N VAL A 89 10.99 5.68 6.69
CA VAL A 89 10.78 5.18 5.31
C VAL A 89 10.73 3.66 5.28
N PHE A 90 11.65 2.99 6.01
CA PHE A 90 11.63 1.53 6.12
C PHE A 90 10.36 1.04 6.79
N ALA A 91 9.94 1.68 7.89
CA ALA A 91 8.72 1.33 8.60
C ALA A 91 7.48 1.48 7.71
N ILE A 92 7.34 2.59 6.98
CA ILE A 92 6.22 2.84 6.06
C ILE A 92 6.19 1.78 4.95
N THR A 93 7.34 1.49 4.35
CA THR A 93 7.47 0.49 3.27
C THR A 93 7.07 -0.91 3.74
N TYR A 94 7.51 -1.29 4.95
CA TYR A 94 7.14 -2.54 5.58
C TYR A 94 5.64 -2.60 5.90
N LEU A 95 5.09 -1.55 6.52
CA LEU A 95 3.67 -1.47 6.87
C LEU A 95 2.78 -1.56 5.63
N LEU A 96 3.10 -0.81 4.56
CA LEU A 96 2.33 -0.85 3.31
C LEU A 96 2.34 -2.23 2.65
N SER A 97 3.48 -2.93 2.70
CA SER A 97 3.60 -4.31 2.18
C SER A 97 2.77 -5.29 3.00
N ARG A 98 2.87 -5.19 4.33
CA ARG A 98 2.16 -6.07 5.26
C ARG A 98 0.65 -5.85 5.19
N ASP A 99 0.22 -4.59 5.09
CA ASP A 99 -1.18 -4.22 4.95
C ASP A 99 -1.80 -4.82 3.70
N LEU A 100 -1.14 -4.68 2.54
CA LEU A 100 -1.61 -5.27 1.28
C LEU A 100 -1.76 -6.79 1.41
N LEU A 101 -0.74 -7.48 1.92
CA LEU A 101 -0.77 -8.94 2.08
C LEU A 101 -1.87 -9.41 3.04
N THR A 102 -2.08 -8.68 4.13
CA THR A 102 -3.13 -9.00 5.11
C THR A 102 -4.52 -8.79 4.50
N HIS A 103 -4.68 -7.69 3.77
CA HIS A 103 -5.91 -7.35 3.07
C HIS A 103 -6.27 -8.37 1.98
N GLU A 104 -5.34 -8.73 1.10
CA GLU A 104 -5.59 -9.70 0.03
C GLU A 104 -5.97 -11.08 0.58
N ARG A 105 -5.33 -11.53 1.68
CA ARG A 105 -5.69 -12.79 2.34
C ARG A 105 -7.07 -12.73 2.99
N HIS A 106 -7.42 -11.59 3.58
CA HIS A 106 -8.77 -11.39 4.13
C HIS A 106 -9.81 -11.44 3.02
N GLN A 107 -9.57 -10.69 1.93
CA GLN A 107 -10.47 -10.62 0.79
C GLN A 107 -10.67 -12.00 0.13
N ASP A 108 -9.60 -12.76 -0.08
CA ASP A 108 -9.67 -14.13 -0.63
C ASP A 108 -10.56 -15.02 0.24
N ARG A 109 -10.39 -15.00 1.57
CA ARG A 109 -11.23 -15.76 2.50
C ARG A 109 -12.68 -15.29 2.52
N PHE A 110 -12.89 -13.98 2.55
CA PHE A 110 -14.21 -13.38 2.53
C PHE A 110 -14.96 -13.81 1.27
N LEU A 111 -14.36 -13.61 0.09
CA LEU A 111 -15.01 -13.94 -1.18
C LEU A 111 -15.20 -15.44 -1.37
N ALA A 112 -14.26 -16.29 -0.97
CA ALA A 112 -14.41 -17.74 -1.04
C ALA A 112 -15.55 -18.28 -0.14
N SER A 113 -15.92 -17.55 0.91
CA SER A 113 -17.07 -17.90 1.75
C SER A 113 -18.42 -17.44 1.20
N VAL A 114 -18.41 -16.46 0.28
CA VAL A 114 -19.63 -15.89 -0.31
C VAL A 114 -19.92 -16.48 -1.68
N PHE A 115 -18.87 -16.72 -2.47
CA PHE A 115 -18.96 -17.20 -3.84
C PHE A 115 -18.35 -18.59 -3.98
N PRO A 116 -19.02 -19.53 -4.66
CA PRO A 116 -18.56 -20.91 -4.82
C PRO A 116 -17.33 -21.02 -5.73
N GLU A 117 -17.15 -20.09 -6.67
CA GLU A 117 -15.96 -20.02 -7.51
C GLU A 117 -14.97 -19.00 -6.97
N ARG A 118 -13.68 -19.33 -7.03
CA ARG A 118 -12.62 -18.45 -6.56
C ARG A 118 -12.39 -17.33 -7.58
N ILE A 119 -12.89 -16.14 -7.27
CA ILE A 119 -12.82 -14.96 -8.15
C ILE A 119 -11.49 -14.19 -8.00
N PHE A 120 -10.71 -14.49 -6.95
CA PHE A 120 -9.51 -13.72 -6.60
C PHE A 120 -8.35 -14.62 -6.19
N MET A 121 -7.13 -14.26 -6.59
CA MET A 121 -5.91 -14.93 -6.14
C MET A 121 -4.98 -13.91 -5.48
N PRO A 122 -4.67 -14.06 -4.18
CA PRO A 122 -3.83 -13.12 -3.46
C PRO A 122 -2.40 -13.16 -4.01
N GLN A 123 -1.79 -12.00 -4.16
CA GLN A 123 -0.40 -11.90 -4.57
C GLN A 123 0.53 -12.16 -3.38
N THR A 124 1.68 -12.77 -3.64
CA THR A 124 2.66 -13.08 -2.59
C THR A 124 3.89 -12.17 -2.72
N ILE A 125 4.14 -11.38 -1.68
CA ILE A 125 5.43 -10.68 -1.50
C ILE A 125 6.24 -11.41 -0.44
N PRO A 126 7.47 -11.87 -0.76
CA PRO A 126 8.40 -12.29 0.28
C PRO A 126 8.98 -11.07 1.02
N ILE A 127 8.14 -10.40 1.84
CA ILE A 127 8.47 -9.15 2.57
C ILE A 127 9.79 -9.30 3.34
N GLU A 128 10.00 -10.45 3.99
CA GLU A 128 11.23 -10.77 4.73
C GLU A 128 12.50 -10.69 3.87
N LYS A 129 12.44 -11.15 2.61
CA LYS A 129 13.57 -11.07 1.69
C LYS A 129 13.88 -9.63 1.31
N TYR A 130 12.87 -8.81 1.04
CA TYR A 130 13.06 -7.39 0.72
C TYR A 130 13.58 -6.60 1.93
N ALA A 131 13.08 -6.89 3.12
CA ALA A 131 13.58 -6.32 4.37
C ALA A 131 15.07 -6.67 4.57
N LEU A 132 15.44 -7.94 4.42
CA LEU A 132 16.83 -8.41 4.51
C LEU A 132 17.73 -7.72 3.49
N ILE A 133 17.34 -7.70 2.21
CA ILE A 133 18.10 -7.03 1.14
C ILE A 133 18.29 -5.54 1.48
N THR A 134 17.24 -4.87 1.95
CA THR A 134 17.32 -3.45 2.30
C THR A 134 18.29 -3.21 3.46
N ILE A 135 18.30 -4.08 4.46
CA ILE A 135 19.26 -4.02 5.59
C ILE A 135 20.69 -4.26 5.09
N VAL A 136 20.92 -5.34 4.35
CA VAL A 136 22.25 -5.72 3.83
C VAL A 136 22.84 -4.66 2.90
N THR A 137 21.98 -3.99 2.13
CA THR A 137 22.38 -2.93 1.20
C THR A 137 22.33 -1.52 1.81
N LEU A 138 22.21 -1.42 3.14
CA LEU A 138 22.16 -0.15 3.89
C LEU A 138 21.14 0.85 3.31
N GLY A 139 19.99 0.35 2.85
CA GLY A 139 18.89 1.15 2.34
C GLY A 139 18.74 1.16 0.82
N LEU A 140 19.74 0.74 0.02
CA LEU A 140 19.59 0.77 -1.45
C LEU A 140 18.46 -0.15 -1.95
N GLY A 141 18.25 -1.29 -1.30
CA GLY A 141 17.17 -2.23 -1.60
C GLY A 141 15.76 -1.63 -1.48
N ILE A 142 15.61 -0.49 -0.79
CA ILE A 142 14.30 0.14 -0.60
C ILE A 142 13.68 0.63 -1.91
N VAL A 143 14.51 1.04 -2.88
CA VAL A 143 14.03 1.54 -4.17
C VAL A 143 13.33 0.41 -4.94
N TYR A 144 13.95 -0.76 -4.99
CA TYR A 144 13.36 -1.92 -5.65
C TYR A 144 12.13 -2.43 -4.90
N TRP A 145 12.16 -2.40 -3.56
CA TRP A 145 11.00 -2.78 -2.75
C TRP A 145 9.82 -1.84 -3.00
N LEU A 146 10.03 -0.52 -3.05
CA LEU A 146 8.99 0.46 -3.38
C LEU A 146 8.41 0.23 -4.78
N TYR A 147 9.26 -0.03 -5.78
CA TYR A 147 8.82 -0.42 -7.12
C TYR A 147 7.89 -1.63 -7.05
N LYS A 148 8.26 -2.68 -6.31
CA LYS A 148 7.42 -3.88 -6.17
C LYS A 148 6.09 -3.58 -5.48
N ILE A 149 6.08 -2.83 -4.38
CA ILE A 149 4.86 -2.45 -3.67
C ILE A 149 3.91 -1.70 -4.59
N ILE A 150 4.39 -0.67 -5.30
CA ILE A 150 3.57 0.16 -6.17
C ILE A 150 2.91 -0.68 -7.28
N ASN A 151 3.69 -1.52 -7.96
CA ASN A 151 3.14 -2.37 -9.02
C ASN A 151 2.10 -3.35 -8.47
N MET A 152 2.31 -3.88 -7.26
CA MET A 152 1.36 -4.80 -6.67
C MET A 152 0.07 -4.14 -6.23
N TYR A 153 0.13 -2.94 -5.64
CA TYR A 153 -1.08 -2.16 -5.41
C TYR A 153 -1.85 -1.89 -6.71
N ASN A 154 -1.15 -1.53 -7.78
CA ASN A 154 -1.79 -1.28 -9.08
C ASN A 154 -2.47 -2.54 -9.62
N SER A 155 -1.75 -3.67 -9.67
CA SER A 155 -2.33 -4.94 -10.13
C SER A 155 -3.47 -5.44 -9.22
N HIS A 156 -3.38 -5.21 -7.91
CA HIS A 156 -4.47 -5.50 -6.98
C HIS A 156 -5.69 -4.65 -7.29
N PHE A 157 -5.53 -3.34 -7.49
CA PHE A 157 -6.65 -2.46 -7.83
C PHE A 157 -7.31 -2.83 -9.16
N GLU A 158 -6.52 -3.20 -10.17
CA GLU A 158 -7.04 -3.68 -11.46
C GLU A 158 -7.86 -4.97 -11.31
N ALA A 159 -7.30 -5.97 -10.60
CA ALA A 159 -8.02 -7.22 -10.33
C ALA A 159 -9.28 -6.98 -9.50
N HIS A 160 -9.20 -6.08 -8.52
CA HIS A 160 -10.30 -5.74 -7.63
C HIS A 160 -11.47 -5.08 -8.36
N GLN A 161 -11.19 -4.17 -9.30
CA GLN A 161 -12.24 -3.54 -10.12
C GLN A 161 -13.04 -4.57 -10.93
N GLU A 162 -12.41 -5.64 -11.40
CA GLU A 162 -13.10 -6.69 -12.14
C GLU A 162 -13.96 -7.55 -11.21
N VAL A 163 -13.42 -7.91 -10.04
CA VAL A 163 -14.17 -8.62 -8.99
C VAL A 163 -15.40 -7.82 -8.55
N GLU A 164 -15.27 -6.51 -8.30
CA GLU A 164 -16.37 -5.65 -7.87
C GLU A 164 -17.52 -5.64 -8.89
N LYS A 165 -17.22 -5.54 -10.19
CA LYS A 165 -18.24 -5.61 -11.26
C LYS A 165 -18.98 -6.93 -11.26
N GLN A 166 -18.26 -8.04 -11.08
CA GLN A 166 -18.86 -9.38 -11.05
C GLN A 166 -19.77 -9.54 -9.82
N ILE A 167 -19.33 -9.06 -8.66
CA ILE A 167 -20.13 -9.09 -7.43
C ILE A 167 -21.43 -8.28 -7.59
N VAL A 168 -21.33 -7.04 -8.09
CA VAL A 168 -22.51 -6.17 -8.29
C VAL A 168 -23.48 -6.83 -9.26
N LYS A 169 -22.99 -7.35 -10.39
CA LYS A 169 -23.80 -8.05 -11.38
C LYS A 169 -24.52 -9.27 -10.76
N LEU A 170 -23.81 -10.10 -9.99
CA LEU A 170 -24.39 -11.27 -9.32
C LEU A 170 -25.46 -10.88 -8.28
N MET A 171 -25.26 -9.77 -7.57
CA MET A 171 -26.25 -9.29 -6.61
C MET A 171 -27.51 -8.77 -7.32
N GLU A 172 -27.36 -8.00 -8.39
CA GLU A 172 -28.48 -7.48 -9.20
C GLU A 172 -29.30 -8.61 -9.85
N GLU A 173 -28.64 -9.63 -10.43
CA GLU A 173 -29.32 -10.78 -11.05
C GLU A 173 -30.15 -11.58 -10.02
N ASN A 174 -29.63 -11.75 -8.80
CA ASN A 174 -30.35 -12.43 -7.73
C ASN A 174 -31.50 -11.60 -7.16
N GLU A 175 -31.35 -10.27 -7.03
CA GLU A 175 -32.46 -9.40 -6.58
C GLU A 175 -33.61 -9.38 -7.60
N ILE A 176 -33.30 -9.37 -8.91
CA ILE A 176 -34.32 -9.44 -9.96
C ILE A 176 -35.04 -10.79 -9.96
N GLY A 177 -34.31 -11.89 -9.77
CA GLY A 177 -34.87 -13.24 -9.72
C GLY A 177 -35.81 -13.51 -8.53
N GLU A 178 -35.63 -12.83 -7.39
CA GLU A 178 -36.56 -12.91 -6.25
C GLU A 178 -37.80 -11.99 -6.38
N SER A 179 -37.77 -11.02 -7.29
CA SER A 179 -38.86 -10.06 -7.52
C SER A 179 -39.92 -10.50 -8.54
N MET A 180 -39.67 -11.61 -9.25
CA MET A 180 -40.59 -12.26 -10.20
C MET A 180 -41.31 -13.45 -9.56
#